data_AF-A0A1Q7MFF1-F1
#
_entry.id   AF-A0A1Q7MFF1-F1
#
_cell.length_a   1.000
_cell.length_b   1.000
_cell.length_c   1.000
_cell.angle_alpha   90.00
_cell.angle_beta   90.00
_cell.angle_gamma   90.00
#
_symmetry.space_group_name_H-M   'P 1'
#
loop_
_entity.id
_entity.type
_entity.pdbx_description
1 polymer ?
#
loop_
_entity_poly.entity_id
_entity_poly.type
_entity_poly.pdbx_seq_one_letter_code
_entity_poly.pdbx_strand_id
1 'polypeptide(L)'
;MLSAIDANYTASNPNVQINYQSVGSGAGITDFSTKIVDFGATDAPLSGGPIGQRANITRDTGTPLTIPESIGAVAVAYNVNGISTGLKLNATVAAMIFQGNITQWNDPIIANMNLGVNLPSSTITVVHRSDSSGTTFIFSSWLNSSNSHFPWKLGVSKTPKWQYGTQATYLSLPQNVGVAGGVQQNPNTIGYVELNYVLSTTPPMTYATVLNGDQNGYVLPSLTTSTYAVNNSTASLPTGDGDWSKVTLLNAHGGSSYPIVSFTYILVFKELSVVPGMTQAKAQAFVNYLWYVVHNGQDQATKLSFVALPSPVRTIDEATIRMMTYNSVALHS
;
A
#
# COMPACT_ATOMS: atom_id res chain seq x y z
N MET A 1 8.55 -0.92 -6.60
CA MET A 1 8.56 0.24 -7.50
C MET A 1 9.80 1.11 -7.27
N LEU A 2 9.91 1.83 -6.15
CA LEU A 2 11.03 2.74 -5.85
C LEU A 2 12.44 2.15 -6.08
N SER A 3 12.75 0.96 -5.57
CA SER A 3 14.08 0.35 -5.80
C SER A 3 14.45 0.19 -7.28
N ALA A 4 13.48 -0.04 -8.17
CA ALA A 4 13.71 -0.13 -9.61
C ALA A 4 13.89 1.26 -10.24
N ILE A 5 13.14 2.27 -9.76
CA ILE A 5 13.36 3.68 -10.13
C ILE A 5 14.77 4.12 -9.72
N ASP A 6 15.17 3.84 -8.48
CA ASP A 6 16.45 4.24 -7.89
C ASP A 6 17.63 3.67 -8.67
N ALA A 7 17.57 2.39 -9.02
CA ALA A 7 18.58 1.72 -9.82
C ALA A 7 18.74 2.38 -11.20
N ASN A 8 17.62 2.67 -11.89
CA ASN A 8 17.66 3.30 -13.22
C ASN A 8 18.13 4.76 -13.16
N TYR A 9 17.70 5.51 -12.14
CA TYR A 9 18.14 6.89 -11.95
C TYR A 9 19.64 6.95 -11.65
N THR A 10 20.13 6.11 -10.75
CA THR A 10 21.55 6.02 -10.38
C THR A 10 22.40 5.60 -11.58
N ALA A 11 21.93 4.67 -12.41
CA ALA A 11 22.62 4.26 -13.62
C ALA A 11 22.80 5.43 -14.63
N SER A 12 21.82 6.33 -14.71
CA SER A 12 21.88 7.51 -15.57
C SER A 12 22.57 8.71 -14.91
N ASN A 13 22.71 8.70 -13.58
CA ASN A 13 23.26 9.77 -12.77
C ASN A 13 24.24 9.19 -11.73
N PRO A 14 25.43 8.70 -12.13
CA PRO A 14 26.32 7.93 -11.25
C PRO A 14 26.82 8.69 -10.01
N ASN A 15 26.76 10.02 -10.05
CA ASN A 15 27.12 10.91 -8.94
C ASN A 15 26.02 11.05 -7.88
N VAL A 16 24.82 10.51 -8.14
CA VAL A 16 23.69 10.51 -7.20
C VAL A 16 23.44 9.07 -6.76
N GLN A 17 23.63 8.82 -5.46
CA GLN A 17 23.37 7.53 -4.86
C GLN A 17 22.10 7.61 -4.01
N ILE A 18 21.12 6.76 -4.31
CA ILE A 18 19.85 6.71 -3.59
C ILE A 18 19.85 5.45 -2.73
N ASN A 19 19.58 5.62 -1.44
CA ASN A 19 19.52 4.54 -0.49
C ASN A 19 18.10 4.40 0.07
N TYR A 20 17.23 3.70 -0.66
CA TYR A 20 15.89 3.37 -0.18
C TYR A 20 15.89 2.09 0.65
N GLN A 21 15.26 2.15 1.83
CA GLN A 21 15.13 1.03 2.74
C GLN A 21 13.66 0.66 2.95
N SER A 22 13.31 -0.59 2.65
CA SER A 22 11.95 -1.11 2.86
C SER A 22 11.74 -1.46 4.34
N VAL A 23 11.46 -0.45 5.17
CA VAL A 23 11.32 -0.59 6.64
C VAL A 23 9.87 -0.64 7.14
N GLY A 24 8.90 -0.47 6.23
CA GLY A 24 7.48 -0.33 6.56
C GLY A 24 7.07 1.13 6.80
N SER A 25 5.82 1.45 6.45
CA SER A 25 5.32 2.84 6.42
C SER A 25 5.30 3.54 7.78
N GLY A 26 5.20 2.78 8.88
CA GLY A 26 5.32 3.36 10.23
C GLY A 26 6.72 3.91 10.49
N ALA A 27 7.75 3.10 10.24
CA ALA A 27 9.14 3.53 10.38
C ALA A 27 9.46 4.66 9.40
N GLY A 28 9.04 4.55 8.13
CA GLY A 28 9.23 5.61 7.13
C GLY A 28 8.63 6.96 7.53
N ILE A 29 7.43 6.97 8.12
CA ILE A 29 6.83 8.21 8.68
C ILE A 29 7.64 8.71 9.88
N THR A 30 8.04 7.83 10.80
CA THR A 30 8.81 8.21 11.98
C THR A 30 10.15 8.84 11.59
N ASP A 31 10.94 8.16 10.75
CA ASP A 31 12.27 8.60 10.34
C ASP A 31 12.22 9.91 9.55
N PHE A 32 11.19 10.08 8.71
CA PHE A 32 10.91 11.34 8.04
C PHE A 32 10.58 12.45 9.04
N SER A 33 9.65 12.17 9.97
CA SER A 33 9.18 13.15 10.96
C SER A 33 10.30 13.64 11.86
N THR A 34 11.29 12.78 12.15
CA THR A 34 12.46 13.08 12.98
C THR A 34 13.69 13.52 12.17
N LYS A 35 13.55 13.68 10.85
CA LYS A 35 14.61 14.14 9.92
C LYS A 35 15.85 13.24 9.88
N ILE A 36 15.67 11.94 10.13
CA ILE A 36 16.74 10.94 10.01
C ILE A 36 17.02 10.62 8.53
N VAL A 37 16.01 10.78 7.68
CA VAL A 37 16.07 10.52 6.23
C VAL A 37 15.66 11.74 5.42
N ASP A 38 16.13 11.81 4.17
CA ASP A 38 15.78 12.89 3.23
C ASP A 38 14.30 12.82 2.80
N PHE A 39 13.72 11.61 2.80
CA PHE A 39 12.31 11.37 2.50
C PHE A 39 11.78 10.14 3.21
N GLY A 40 10.48 10.14 3.51
CA GLY A 40 9.73 8.96 3.94
C GLY A 40 8.93 8.37 2.81
N ALA A 41 8.63 7.06 2.88
CA ALA A 41 7.67 6.42 1.97
C ALA A 41 6.56 5.74 2.79
N THR A 42 5.32 5.88 2.36
CA THR A 42 4.16 5.37 3.11
C THR A 42 2.97 5.06 2.21
N ASP A 43 2.28 3.94 2.46
CA ASP A 43 0.98 3.67 1.83
C ASP A 43 -0.19 4.23 2.67
N ALA A 44 0.10 4.65 3.91
CA ALA A 44 -0.85 5.30 4.79
C ALA A 44 -0.60 6.82 4.77
N PRO A 45 -1.56 7.65 4.34
CA PRO A 45 -1.39 9.09 4.41
C PRO A 45 -1.15 9.52 5.86
N LEU A 46 -0.41 10.63 6.05
CA LEU A 46 -0.25 11.24 7.37
C LEU A 46 -1.64 11.53 7.94
N SER A 47 -1.87 11.18 9.21
CA SER A 47 -3.16 11.48 9.83
C SER A 47 -3.44 12.98 9.86
N GLY A 48 -4.67 13.35 9.50
CA GLY A 48 -5.14 14.73 9.41
C GLY A 48 -5.66 15.30 10.73
N GLY A 49 -6.16 16.54 10.66
CA GLY A 49 -6.73 17.27 11.79
C GLY A 49 -5.70 17.94 12.73
N PRO A 50 -6.16 18.71 13.73
CA PRO A 50 -5.30 19.60 14.53
C PRO A 50 -4.22 18.91 15.37
N ILE A 51 -4.43 17.64 15.70
CA ILE A 51 -3.50 16.80 16.48
C ILE A 51 -2.93 15.63 15.66
N GLY A 52 -3.20 15.60 14.35
CA GLY A 52 -2.73 14.58 13.44
C GLY A 52 -1.23 14.68 13.16
N GLN A 53 -0.67 13.62 12.56
CA GLN A 53 0.75 13.57 12.22
C GLN A 53 1.18 14.75 11.34
N ARG A 54 0.36 15.15 10.37
CA ARG A 54 0.65 16.30 9.50
C ARG A 54 0.84 17.59 10.31
N ALA A 55 -0.08 17.86 11.24
CA ALA A 55 -0.03 19.04 12.09
C ALA A 55 1.17 19.01 13.05
N ASN A 56 1.45 17.86 13.66
CA ASN A 56 2.59 17.69 14.56
C ASN A 56 3.93 17.89 13.83
N ILE A 57 4.11 17.27 12.66
CA ILE A 57 5.32 17.44 11.82
C ILE A 57 5.48 18.92 11.42
N THR A 58 4.39 19.56 11.00
CA THR A 58 4.41 20.99 10.61
C THR A 58 4.87 21.90 11.75
N ARG A 59 4.40 21.63 12.98
CA ARG A 59 4.77 22.36 14.19
C ARG A 59 6.22 22.09 14.61
N ASP A 60 6.63 20.83 14.58
CA ASP A 60 7.84 20.38 15.27
C ASP A 60 9.08 20.37 14.37
N THR A 61 8.93 20.05 13.08
CA THR A 61 10.08 19.75 12.21
C THR A 61 10.08 20.48 10.87
N GLY A 62 8.92 20.77 10.28
CA GLY A 62 8.78 21.52 9.04
C GLY A 62 7.52 21.14 8.28
N THR A 63 7.13 21.92 7.27
CA THR A 63 5.93 21.61 6.47
C THR A 63 6.14 20.36 5.62
N PRO A 64 5.38 19.27 5.84
CA PRO A 64 5.46 18.09 5.00
C PRO A 64 4.67 18.28 3.70
N LEU A 65 5.27 17.85 2.60
CA LEU A 65 4.63 17.67 1.31
C LEU A 65 4.36 16.18 1.08
N THR A 66 3.28 15.87 0.37
CA THR A 66 2.88 14.51 -0.01
C THR A 66 2.89 14.42 -1.53
N ILE A 67 3.67 13.47 -2.06
CA ILE A 67 3.83 13.20 -3.49
C ILE A 67 3.45 11.73 -3.73
N PRO A 68 2.26 11.42 -4.27
CA PRO A 68 1.98 10.11 -4.86
C PRO A 68 3.10 9.66 -5.80
N GLU A 69 3.64 8.45 -5.59
CA GLU A 69 4.71 7.92 -6.48
C GLU A 69 4.21 6.79 -7.38
N SER A 70 3.33 5.94 -6.86
CA SER A 70 2.71 4.86 -7.63
C SER A 70 1.37 4.45 -7.04
N ILE A 71 0.64 3.64 -7.80
CA ILE A 71 -0.66 3.08 -7.40
C ILE A 71 -0.60 1.56 -7.53
N GLY A 72 -0.92 0.86 -6.45
CA GLY A 72 -0.82 -0.60 -6.37
C GLY A 72 -2.09 -1.24 -5.82
N ALA A 73 -2.21 -2.55 -6.03
CA ALA A 73 -3.27 -3.37 -5.46
C ALA A 73 -2.75 -4.23 -4.31
N VAL A 74 -3.58 -4.44 -3.29
CA VAL A 74 -3.32 -5.42 -2.23
C VAL A 74 -4.06 -6.70 -2.58
N ALA A 75 -3.31 -7.75 -2.90
CA ALA A 75 -3.82 -9.08 -3.16
C ALA A 75 -4.05 -9.84 -1.85
N VAL A 76 -5.11 -10.64 -1.80
CA VAL A 76 -5.30 -11.63 -0.73
C VAL A 76 -4.73 -12.95 -1.20
N ALA A 77 -3.47 -13.20 -0.83
CA ALA A 77 -2.75 -14.42 -1.18
C ALA A 77 -3.15 -15.57 -0.25
N TYR A 78 -3.16 -16.78 -0.77
CA TYR A 78 -3.43 -17.99 0.02
C TYR A 78 -2.52 -19.12 -0.42
N ASN A 79 -2.44 -20.16 0.39
CA ASN A 79 -1.82 -21.44 0.04
C ASN A 79 -2.70 -22.53 0.65
N VAL A 80 -3.57 -23.15 -0.14
CA VAL A 80 -4.52 -24.16 0.33
C VAL A 80 -4.35 -25.39 -0.52
N ASN A 81 -4.10 -26.53 0.12
CA ASN A 81 -3.85 -27.77 -0.60
C ASN A 81 -5.07 -28.12 -1.47
N GLY A 82 -4.83 -28.43 -2.74
CA GLY A 82 -5.88 -28.75 -3.72
C GLY A 82 -6.59 -27.55 -4.35
N ILE A 83 -6.28 -26.32 -3.96
CA ILE A 83 -6.89 -25.09 -4.53
C ILE A 83 -5.80 -24.26 -5.20
N SER A 84 -5.65 -24.42 -6.52
CA SER A 84 -4.66 -23.66 -7.29
C SER A 84 -5.19 -22.34 -7.83
N THR A 85 -6.51 -22.18 -7.97
CA THR A 85 -7.16 -20.95 -8.44
C THR A 85 -8.61 -20.89 -7.94
N GLY A 86 -9.27 -19.76 -8.12
CA GLY A 86 -10.73 -19.67 -8.06
C GLY A 86 -11.34 -19.43 -6.68
N LEU A 87 -10.52 -19.26 -5.63
CA LEU A 87 -11.03 -18.84 -4.33
C LEU A 87 -11.64 -17.42 -4.44
N LYS A 88 -12.88 -17.30 -4.02
CA LYS A 88 -13.68 -16.08 -3.93
C LYS A 88 -13.77 -15.64 -2.50
N LEU A 89 -13.53 -14.35 -2.27
CA LEU A 89 -13.69 -13.69 -0.97
C LEU A 89 -14.47 -12.39 -1.12
N ASN A 90 -15.15 -11.97 -0.07
CA ASN A 90 -15.59 -10.60 0.11
C ASN A 90 -15.04 -10.05 1.43
N ALA A 91 -15.27 -8.77 1.71
CA ALA A 91 -14.76 -8.15 2.93
C ALA A 91 -15.29 -8.77 4.22
N THR A 92 -16.55 -9.23 4.22
CA THR A 92 -17.15 -9.90 5.38
C THR A 92 -16.44 -11.21 5.72
N VAL A 93 -16.27 -12.10 4.74
CA VAL A 93 -15.58 -13.38 4.94
C VAL A 93 -14.09 -13.15 5.25
N ALA A 94 -13.44 -12.21 4.58
CA ALA A 94 -12.08 -11.83 4.91
C ALA A 94 -11.98 -11.32 6.36
N ALA A 95 -12.87 -10.44 6.82
CA ALA A 95 -12.87 -9.98 8.21
C ALA A 95 -13.12 -11.10 9.21
N MET A 96 -13.99 -12.07 8.90
CA MET A 96 -14.24 -13.23 9.75
C MET A 96 -13.00 -14.13 9.85
N ILE A 97 -12.31 -14.38 8.74
CA ILE A 97 -11.05 -15.15 8.73
C ILE A 97 -9.97 -14.43 9.52
N PHE A 98 -9.71 -13.16 9.20
CA PHE A 98 -8.59 -12.39 9.79
C PHE A 98 -8.83 -12.01 11.26
N GLN A 99 -10.06 -12.04 11.77
CA GLN A 99 -10.36 -11.88 13.21
C GLN A 99 -10.48 -13.24 13.94
N GLY A 100 -10.39 -14.35 13.22
CA GLY A 100 -10.41 -15.69 13.80
C GLY A 100 -11.80 -16.25 14.11
N ASN A 101 -12.85 -15.70 13.49
CA ASN A 101 -14.21 -16.24 13.57
C ASN A 101 -14.42 -17.44 12.64
N ILE A 102 -13.75 -17.45 11.50
CA ILE A 102 -13.66 -18.62 10.61
C ILE A 102 -12.25 -19.18 10.74
N THR A 103 -12.14 -20.44 11.17
CA THR A 103 -10.86 -21.09 11.48
C THR A 103 -10.56 -22.31 10.61
N GLN A 104 -11.48 -22.74 9.74
CA GLN A 104 -11.30 -23.87 8.82
C GLN A 104 -11.70 -23.48 7.40
N TRP A 105 -11.02 -24.06 6.40
CA TRP A 105 -11.27 -23.73 4.99
C TRP A 105 -12.63 -24.21 4.47
N ASN A 106 -13.16 -25.31 4.99
CA ASN A 106 -14.47 -25.85 4.62
C ASN A 106 -15.64 -25.23 5.42
N ASP A 107 -15.42 -24.12 6.13
CA ASP A 107 -16.48 -23.42 6.84
C ASP A 107 -17.67 -23.15 5.89
N PRO A 108 -18.93 -23.39 6.32
CA PRO A 108 -20.10 -23.23 5.46
C PRO A 108 -20.22 -21.85 4.79
N ILE A 109 -19.73 -20.79 5.43
CA ILE A 109 -19.74 -19.43 4.87
C ILE A 109 -18.77 -19.33 3.68
N ILE A 110 -17.58 -19.93 3.78
CA ILE A 110 -16.62 -20.01 2.67
C ILE A 110 -17.18 -20.92 1.57
N ALA A 111 -17.72 -22.09 1.94
CA ALA A 111 -18.25 -23.08 1.00
C ALA A 111 -19.41 -22.55 0.15
N ASN A 112 -20.36 -21.84 0.76
CA ASN A 112 -21.49 -21.25 0.04
C ASN A 112 -21.05 -20.19 -0.98
N MET A 113 -19.95 -19.49 -0.73
CA MET A 113 -19.37 -18.52 -1.69
C MET A 113 -18.58 -19.19 -2.82
N ASN A 114 -18.09 -20.40 -2.58
CA ASN A 114 -17.16 -21.12 -3.43
C ASN A 114 -17.75 -22.47 -3.92
N LEU A 115 -19.00 -22.44 -4.38
CA LEU A 115 -19.67 -23.64 -4.91
C LEU A 115 -18.84 -24.31 -6.01
N GLY A 116 -18.62 -25.62 -5.86
CA GLY A 116 -17.81 -26.42 -6.78
C GLY A 116 -16.31 -26.43 -6.46
N VAL A 117 -15.84 -25.69 -5.44
CA VAL A 117 -14.47 -25.78 -4.93
C VAL A 117 -14.39 -26.82 -3.82
N ASN A 118 -13.46 -27.77 -3.94
CA ASN A 118 -13.21 -28.79 -2.91
C ASN A 118 -12.40 -28.18 -1.75
N LEU A 119 -13.09 -27.56 -0.80
CA LEU A 119 -12.47 -26.94 0.37
C LEU A 119 -12.05 -28.00 1.41
N PRO A 120 -10.79 -28.00 1.87
CA PRO A 120 -10.34 -28.96 2.88
C PRO A 120 -10.84 -28.57 4.28
N SER A 121 -10.92 -29.53 5.21
CA SER A 121 -11.20 -29.27 6.63
C SER A 121 -9.99 -28.78 7.42
N SER A 122 -8.95 -28.29 6.73
CA SER A 122 -7.71 -27.85 7.36
C SER A 122 -7.90 -26.51 8.05
N THR A 123 -7.24 -26.36 9.20
CA THR A 123 -7.20 -25.10 9.95
C THR A 123 -6.55 -24.00 9.11
N ILE A 124 -7.16 -22.81 9.13
CA ILE A 124 -6.63 -21.60 8.51
C ILE A 124 -5.55 -21.00 9.40
N THR A 125 -4.40 -20.69 8.80
CA THR A 125 -3.36 -19.87 9.43
C THR A 125 -3.32 -18.49 8.77
N VAL A 126 -3.60 -17.44 9.53
CA VAL A 126 -3.54 -16.07 9.06
C VAL A 126 -2.10 -15.56 9.15
N VAL A 127 -1.52 -15.20 8.02
CA VAL A 127 -0.21 -14.55 7.93
C VAL A 127 -0.42 -13.04 7.85
N HIS A 128 0.17 -12.29 8.78
CA HIS A 128 0.02 -10.85 8.84
C HIS A 128 1.35 -10.15 9.11
N ARG A 129 1.35 -8.82 8.89
CA ARG A 129 2.51 -7.98 9.14
C ARG A 129 2.83 -7.88 10.64
N SER A 130 4.10 -8.05 10.99
CA SER A 130 4.61 -7.82 12.34
C SER A 130 5.03 -6.38 12.60
N ASP A 131 5.41 -5.66 11.54
CA ASP A 131 5.84 -4.27 11.55
C ASP A 131 4.71 -3.28 11.22
N SER A 132 4.92 -2.00 11.54
CA SER A 132 3.94 -0.94 11.26
C SER A 132 3.83 -0.66 9.77
N SER A 133 2.69 -1.04 9.18
CA SER A 133 2.57 -1.32 7.75
C SER A 133 1.46 -0.51 7.08
N GLY A 134 1.78 0.17 5.97
CA GLY A 134 0.82 0.84 5.10
C GLY A 134 -0.10 -0.15 4.40
N THR A 135 0.42 -1.28 3.92
CA THR A 135 -0.40 -2.38 3.37
C THR A 135 -1.45 -2.88 4.37
N THR A 136 -1.10 -2.93 5.66
CA THR A 136 -2.04 -3.30 6.74
C THR A 136 -3.07 -2.20 6.98
N PHE A 137 -2.67 -0.93 6.88
CA PHE A 137 -3.60 0.19 6.92
C PHE A 137 -4.60 0.15 5.76
N ILE A 138 -4.15 -0.14 4.53
CA ILE A 138 -5.03 -0.28 3.35
C ILE A 138 -6.00 -1.45 3.56
N PHE A 139 -5.48 -2.63 3.92
CA PHE A 139 -6.30 -3.82 4.11
C PHE A 139 -7.33 -3.64 5.24
N SER A 140 -6.93 -3.10 6.38
CA SER A 140 -7.85 -2.82 7.50
C SER A 140 -8.86 -1.70 7.17
N SER A 141 -8.47 -0.70 6.37
CA SER A 141 -9.40 0.32 5.84
C SER A 141 -10.47 -0.29 4.94
N TRP A 142 -10.08 -1.23 4.07
CA TRP A 142 -11.01 -1.97 3.22
C TRP A 142 -11.97 -2.83 4.05
N LEU A 143 -11.46 -3.59 5.02
CA LEU A 143 -12.29 -4.40 5.92
C LEU A 143 -13.26 -3.54 6.73
N ASN A 144 -12.84 -2.35 7.18
CA ASN A 144 -13.66 -1.44 7.96
C ASN A 144 -14.77 -0.78 7.15
N SER A 145 -14.50 -0.40 5.90
CA SER A 145 -15.45 0.32 5.03
C SER A 145 -16.44 -0.60 4.31
N SER A 146 -16.11 -1.87 4.10
CA SER A 146 -16.83 -2.75 3.17
C SER A 146 -17.66 -3.84 3.86
N ASN A 147 -17.89 -3.71 5.17
CA ASN A 147 -18.39 -4.82 5.98
C ASN A 147 -19.51 -4.40 6.95
N SER A 148 -20.69 -4.16 6.38
CA SER A 148 -21.90 -3.83 7.14
C SER A 148 -22.44 -5.00 7.98
N HIS A 149 -22.18 -6.26 7.56
CA HIS A 149 -22.78 -7.45 8.17
C HIS A 149 -21.95 -8.04 9.32
N PHE A 150 -20.63 -7.79 9.35
CA PHE A 150 -19.73 -8.29 10.40
C PHE A 150 -18.64 -7.27 10.74
N PRO A 151 -18.90 -6.26 11.58
CA PRO A 151 -17.99 -5.15 11.81
C PRO A 151 -16.53 -5.59 12.08
N TRP A 152 -15.57 -4.95 11.40
CA TRP A 152 -14.15 -5.11 11.69
C TRP A 152 -13.81 -4.42 13.01
N LYS A 153 -13.47 -5.20 14.04
CA LYS A 153 -13.29 -4.71 15.42
C LYS A 153 -11.87 -4.29 15.74
N LEU A 154 -10.88 -4.67 14.92
CA LEU A 154 -9.47 -4.29 15.19
C LEU A 154 -9.13 -2.86 14.73
N GLY A 155 -10.08 -2.17 14.10
CA GLY A 155 -9.97 -0.78 13.64
C GLY A 155 -9.04 -0.61 12.43
N VAL A 156 -9.09 0.59 11.84
CA VAL A 156 -8.17 0.99 10.78
C VAL A 156 -6.82 1.30 11.41
N SER A 157 -5.80 0.50 11.10
CA SER A 157 -4.50 0.58 11.78
C SER A 157 -3.36 0.04 10.95
N LYS A 158 -2.16 0.62 11.14
CA LYS A 158 -0.90 0.07 10.66
C LYS A 158 -0.41 -1.12 11.50
N THR A 159 -0.90 -1.23 12.73
CA THR A 159 -0.56 -2.27 13.73
C THR A 159 -1.82 -2.72 14.48
N PRO A 160 -2.75 -3.45 13.84
CA PRO A 160 -3.92 -4.00 14.51
C PRO A 160 -3.52 -4.88 15.70
N LYS A 161 -4.32 -4.87 16.76
CA LYS A 161 -4.12 -5.78 17.90
C LYS A 161 -4.74 -7.14 17.60
N TRP A 162 -3.98 -8.00 16.92
CA TRP A 162 -4.39 -9.37 16.60
C TRP A 162 -4.71 -10.17 17.88
N GLN A 163 -5.81 -10.93 17.86
CA GLN A 163 -6.30 -11.66 19.03
C GLN A 163 -5.60 -13.01 19.20
N TYR A 164 -4.35 -12.97 19.68
CA TYR A 164 -3.59 -14.17 20.03
C TYR A 164 -4.27 -14.96 21.16
N GLY A 165 -4.29 -16.29 21.05
CA GLY A 165 -4.92 -17.19 22.04
C GLY A 165 -6.39 -17.51 21.81
N THR A 166 -6.96 -17.08 20.67
CA THR A 166 -8.25 -17.58 20.16
C THR A 166 -8.08 -18.93 19.44
N GLN A 167 -9.16 -19.53 18.93
CA GLN A 167 -9.06 -20.74 18.11
C GLN A 167 -8.32 -20.52 16.76
N ALA A 168 -8.02 -19.28 16.40
CA ALA A 168 -7.32 -18.93 15.17
C ALA A 168 -5.80 -19.03 15.31
N THR A 169 -5.14 -19.48 14.24
CA THR A 169 -3.68 -19.55 14.15
C THR A 169 -3.15 -18.33 13.41
N TYR A 170 -2.16 -17.64 13.99
CA TYR A 170 -1.56 -16.44 13.39
C TYR A 170 -0.05 -16.61 13.22
N LEU A 171 0.47 -16.16 12.08
CA LEU A 171 1.88 -16.06 11.78
C LEU A 171 2.24 -14.60 11.49
N SER A 172 3.06 -14.01 12.36
CA SER A 172 3.45 -12.60 12.30
C SER A 172 4.82 -12.46 11.65
N LEU A 173 4.89 -11.88 10.45
CA LEU A 173 6.13 -11.76 9.68
C LEU A 173 6.34 -10.32 9.19
N PRO A 174 7.59 -9.84 9.13
CA PRO A 174 7.87 -8.47 8.75
C PRO A 174 7.75 -8.28 7.24
N GLN A 175 7.26 -7.11 6.85
CA GLN A 175 7.23 -6.61 5.48
C GLN A 175 6.41 -7.48 4.51
N ASN A 176 6.22 -7.00 3.27
CA ASN A 176 5.52 -7.78 2.24
C ASN A 176 6.26 -9.10 1.92
N VAL A 177 7.60 -9.06 1.87
CA VAL A 177 8.42 -10.26 1.58
C VAL A 177 8.25 -11.36 2.62
N GLY A 178 8.18 -11.00 3.92
CA GLY A 178 7.96 -11.97 4.99
C GLY A 178 6.56 -12.57 4.93
N VAL A 179 5.52 -11.75 4.74
CA VAL A 179 4.14 -12.26 4.60
C VAL A 179 3.99 -13.14 3.36
N ALA A 180 4.53 -12.72 2.21
CA ALA A 180 4.51 -13.50 0.98
C ALA A 180 5.21 -14.86 1.16
N GLY A 181 6.43 -14.86 1.72
CA GLY A 181 7.17 -16.08 2.03
C GLY A 181 6.44 -16.97 3.03
N GLY A 182 5.83 -16.39 4.06
CA GLY A 182 5.04 -17.11 5.06
C GLY A 182 3.83 -17.82 4.43
N VAL A 183 3.10 -17.15 3.55
CA VAL A 183 1.99 -17.77 2.82
C VAL A 183 2.50 -18.87 1.90
N GLN A 184 3.54 -18.60 1.11
CA GLN A 184 4.05 -19.54 0.12
C GLN A 184 4.62 -20.82 0.74
N GLN A 185 5.32 -20.72 1.87
CA GLN A 185 6.05 -21.84 2.46
C GLN A 185 5.20 -22.70 3.41
N ASN A 186 4.07 -22.17 3.90
CA ASN A 186 3.25 -22.86 4.88
C ASN A 186 1.87 -23.19 4.31
N PRO A 187 1.45 -24.47 4.33
CA PRO A 187 0.14 -24.86 3.82
C PRO A 187 -1.00 -24.32 4.69
N ASN A 188 -2.16 -24.20 4.08
CA ASN A 188 -3.41 -23.71 4.67
C ASN A 188 -3.32 -22.28 5.23
N THR A 189 -2.52 -21.44 4.59
CA THR A 189 -2.33 -20.05 4.97
C THR A 189 -3.11 -19.07 4.10
N ILE A 190 -3.37 -17.89 4.66
CA ILE A 190 -3.92 -16.73 3.96
C ILE A 190 -3.26 -15.46 4.48
N GLY A 191 -2.93 -14.53 3.60
CA GLY A 191 -2.31 -13.25 3.94
C GLY A 191 -2.66 -12.16 2.93
N TYR A 192 -2.23 -10.94 3.21
CA TYR A 192 -2.41 -9.79 2.33
C TYR A 192 -1.04 -9.20 1.98
N VAL A 193 -0.80 -8.98 0.69
CA VAL A 193 0.47 -8.43 0.19
C VAL A 193 0.21 -7.53 -1.02
N GLU A 194 1.12 -6.62 -1.30
CA GLU A 194 1.10 -5.89 -2.57
C GLU A 194 1.24 -6.89 -3.74
N LEU A 195 0.46 -6.67 -4.81
CA LEU A 195 0.28 -7.60 -5.93
C LEU A 195 1.59 -8.08 -6.57
N ASN A 196 2.60 -7.22 -6.73
CA ASN A 196 3.86 -7.63 -7.34
C ASN A 196 4.55 -8.74 -6.54
N TYR A 197 4.40 -8.81 -5.22
CA TYR A 197 4.97 -9.90 -4.40
C TYR A 197 4.32 -11.26 -4.67
N VAL A 198 3.08 -11.28 -5.19
CA VAL A 198 2.39 -12.49 -5.62
C VAL A 198 2.87 -12.89 -7.02
N LEU A 199 3.01 -11.92 -7.91
CA LEU A 199 3.32 -12.14 -9.33
C LEU A 199 4.80 -12.40 -9.60
N SER A 200 5.70 -11.90 -8.76
CA SER A 200 7.14 -12.01 -8.96
C SER A 200 7.72 -13.38 -8.59
N THR A 201 6.93 -14.29 -8.01
CA THR A 201 7.39 -15.66 -7.71
C THR A 201 7.25 -16.56 -8.95
N THR A 202 8.02 -17.64 -8.99
CA THR A 202 7.95 -18.63 -10.10
C THR A 202 7.77 -20.04 -9.53
N PRO A 203 6.59 -20.67 -9.69
CA PRO A 203 5.36 -20.09 -10.25
C PRO A 203 4.80 -18.95 -9.36
N PRO A 204 3.90 -18.09 -9.90
CA PRO A 204 3.19 -17.09 -9.10
C PRO A 204 2.46 -17.73 -7.91
N MET A 205 2.38 -17.00 -6.80
CA MET A 205 1.58 -17.43 -5.65
C MET A 205 0.10 -17.54 -6.04
N THR A 206 -0.68 -18.29 -5.26
CA THR A 206 -2.13 -18.32 -5.40
C THR A 206 -2.80 -17.17 -4.63
N TYR A 207 -3.84 -16.56 -5.21
CA TYR A 207 -4.50 -15.38 -4.67
C TYR A 207 -5.97 -15.33 -5.07
N ALA A 208 -6.79 -14.73 -4.21
CA ALA A 208 -8.23 -14.76 -4.31
C ALA A 208 -8.77 -13.70 -5.29
N THR A 209 -9.91 -14.02 -5.89
CA THR A 209 -10.81 -12.99 -6.42
C THR A 209 -11.55 -12.32 -5.26
N VAL A 210 -11.75 -11.01 -5.36
CA VAL A 210 -12.44 -10.23 -4.33
C VAL A 210 -13.68 -9.58 -4.91
N LEU A 211 -14.80 -9.65 -4.17
CA LEU A 211 -16.04 -8.97 -4.54
C LEU A 211 -15.81 -7.46 -4.60
N ASN A 212 -16.14 -6.86 -5.75
CA ASN A 212 -15.89 -5.45 -6.06
C ASN A 212 -16.74 -4.48 -5.22
N GLY A 213 -16.47 -3.18 -5.37
CA GLY A 213 -17.17 -2.12 -4.62
C GLY A 213 -18.68 -2.10 -4.84
N ASP A 214 -19.12 -2.37 -6.08
CA ASP A 214 -20.54 -2.40 -6.47
C ASP A 214 -21.28 -3.70 -6.05
N GLN A 215 -20.58 -4.63 -5.37
CA GLN A 215 -21.12 -5.90 -4.88
C GLN A 215 -21.73 -6.79 -5.98
N ASN A 216 -21.26 -6.69 -7.22
CA ASN A 216 -21.85 -7.36 -8.38
C ASN A 216 -20.86 -8.25 -9.16
N GLY A 217 -19.58 -8.31 -8.78
CA GLY A 217 -18.58 -9.09 -9.49
C GLY A 217 -17.35 -9.43 -8.64
N TYR A 218 -16.81 -10.63 -8.81
CA TYR A 218 -15.55 -11.06 -8.21
C TYR A 218 -14.40 -10.78 -9.16
N VAL A 219 -13.42 -10.01 -8.71
CA VAL A 219 -12.36 -9.45 -9.55
C VAL A 219 -10.99 -9.91 -9.05
N LEU A 220 -10.12 -10.37 -9.95
CA LEU A 220 -8.72 -10.63 -9.63
C LEU A 220 -7.94 -9.31 -9.58
N PRO A 221 -6.97 -9.15 -8.67
CA PRO A 221 -6.02 -8.06 -8.75
C PRO A 221 -5.12 -8.24 -9.98
N SER A 222 -5.01 -7.19 -10.79
CA SER A 222 -4.14 -7.12 -11.97
C SER A 222 -3.83 -5.66 -12.26
N LEU A 223 -2.86 -5.38 -13.13
CA LEU A 223 -2.62 -4.03 -13.65
C LEU A 223 -3.91 -3.43 -14.26
N THR A 224 -4.63 -4.23 -15.04
CA THR A 224 -5.86 -3.82 -15.73
C THR A 224 -6.98 -3.47 -14.75
N THR A 225 -7.29 -4.36 -13.80
CA THR A 225 -8.37 -4.16 -12.82
C THR A 225 -8.04 -3.07 -11.81
N SER A 226 -6.75 -2.84 -11.54
CA SER A 226 -6.29 -1.68 -10.76
C SER A 226 -6.45 -0.37 -11.53
N THR A 227 -6.15 -0.38 -12.84
CA THR A 227 -6.36 0.78 -13.72
C THR A 227 -7.84 1.16 -13.80
N TYR A 228 -8.74 0.18 -13.84
CA TYR A 228 -10.18 0.46 -13.77
C TYR A 228 -10.58 1.12 -12.44
N ALA A 229 -10.05 0.64 -11.30
CA ALA A 229 -10.32 1.27 -10.01
C ALA A 229 -9.83 2.72 -9.96
N VAL A 230 -8.66 3.01 -10.53
CA VAL A 230 -8.13 4.38 -10.62
C VAL A 230 -9.03 5.27 -11.48
N ASN A 231 -9.41 4.81 -12.67
CA ASN A 231 -10.22 5.59 -13.61
C ASN A 231 -11.65 5.82 -13.11
N ASN A 232 -12.21 4.89 -12.34
CA ASN A 232 -13.55 4.98 -11.78
C ASN A 232 -13.58 5.60 -10.37
N SER A 233 -12.42 5.99 -9.84
CA SER A 233 -12.34 6.66 -8.54
C SER A 233 -12.89 8.07 -8.62
N THR A 234 -13.64 8.46 -7.60
CA THR A 234 -14.17 9.82 -7.42
C THR A 234 -13.37 10.62 -6.38
N ALA A 235 -12.18 10.13 -6.02
CA ALA A 235 -11.33 10.76 -5.02
C ALA A 235 -10.97 12.20 -5.39
N SER A 236 -11.28 13.13 -4.49
CA SER A 236 -10.77 14.51 -4.56
C SER A 236 -9.34 14.53 -4.05
N LEU A 237 -8.40 14.93 -4.90
CA LEU A 237 -6.97 14.98 -4.56
C LEU A 237 -6.60 16.39 -4.06
N PRO A 238 -6.03 16.53 -2.85
CA PRO A 238 -5.51 17.80 -2.35
C PRO A 238 -4.25 18.25 -3.12
N THR A 239 -3.82 19.50 -2.90
CA THR A 239 -2.44 19.91 -3.22
C THR A 239 -1.43 19.12 -2.39
N GLY A 240 -0.15 19.10 -2.78
CA GLY A 240 0.86 18.35 -2.02
C GLY A 240 1.09 18.84 -0.59
N ASP A 241 0.77 20.10 -0.29
CA ASP A 241 0.75 20.66 1.07
C ASP A 241 -0.64 20.56 1.74
N GLY A 242 -1.58 19.85 1.13
CA GLY A 242 -2.91 19.57 1.64
C GLY A 242 -2.99 18.33 2.54
N ASP A 243 -4.18 18.07 3.07
CA ASP A 243 -4.47 16.91 3.92
C ASP A 243 -4.96 15.72 3.08
N TRP A 244 -4.07 14.75 2.88
CA TRP A 244 -4.34 13.52 2.13
C TRP A 244 -5.03 12.42 2.95
N SER A 245 -5.29 12.63 4.25
CA SER A 245 -5.81 11.58 5.15
C SER A 245 -7.18 11.02 4.77
N LYS A 246 -7.93 11.71 3.90
CA LYS A 246 -9.25 11.29 3.41
C LYS A 246 -9.22 10.74 1.98
N VAL A 247 -8.05 10.71 1.32
CA VAL A 247 -7.93 10.17 -0.03
C VAL A 247 -7.99 8.64 0.03
N THR A 248 -8.88 8.06 -0.76
CA THR A 248 -9.06 6.61 -0.86
C THR A 248 -9.39 6.20 -2.29
N LEU A 249 -8.81 5.09 -2.74
CA LEU A 249 -9.19 4.40 -3.98
C LEU A 249 -9.90 3.07 -3.70
N LEU A 250 -10.19 2.78 -2.44
CA LEU A 250 -10.86 1.55 -2.02
C LEU A 250 -12.30 1.52 -2.54
N ASN A 251 -12.73 0.34 -2.98
CA ASN A 251 -14.08 0.09 -3.50
C ASN A 251 -14.50 1.06 -4.60
N ALA A 252 -13.56 1.50 -5.44
CA ALA A 252 -13.90 2.27 -6.62
C ALA A 252 -14.98 1.55 -7.45
N HIS A 253 -15.91 2.34 -7.99
CA HIS A 253 -17.05 1.83 -8.75
C HIS A 253 -16.63 1.06 -10.01
N GLY A 254 -17.53 0.26 -10.55
CA GLY A 254 -17.34 -0.49 -11.79
C GLY A 254 -17.18 -1.98 -11.57
N GLY A 255 -17.90 -2.77 -12.37
CA GLY A 255 -17.94 -4.24 -12.29
C GLY A 255 -16.57 -4.93 -12.37
N SER A 256 -15.58 -4.29 -12.96
CA SER A 256 -14.21 -4.81 -13.15
C SER A 256 -13.15 -4.10 -12.31
N SER A 257 -13.54 -3.15 -11.45
CA SER A 257 -12.60 -2.46 -10.55
C SER A 257 -12.22 -3.37 -9.40
N TYR A 258 -10.91 -3.56 -9.19
CA TYR A 258 -10.43 -4.29 -8.02
C TYR A 258 -10.63 -3.44 -6.76
N PRO A 259 -11.17 -3.98 -5.65
CA PRO A 259 -11.63 -3.14 -4.52
C PRO A 259 -10.52 -2.68 -3.57
N ILE A 260 -9.31 -3.26 -3.63
CA ILE A 260 -8.23 -2.96 -2.68
C ILE A 260 -7.05 -2.31 -3.42
N VAL A 261 -7.27 -1.10 -3.93
CA VAL A 261 -6.28 -0.29 -4.64
C VAL A 261 -5.96 0.95 -3.81
N SER A 262 -4.71 1.41 -3.83
CA SER A 262 -4.29 2.60 -3.10
C SER A 262 -3.08 3.26 -3.76
N PHE A 263 -2.96 4.58 -3.56
CA PHE A 263 -1.69 5.28 -3.73
C PHE A 263 -0.67 4.81 -2.69
N THR A 264 0.60 4.96 -3.04
CA THR A 264 1.70 5.06 -2.09
C THR A 264 2.41 6.40 -2.29
N TYR A 265 2.91 6.98 -1.20
CA TYR A 265 3.31 8.37 -1.11
C TYR A 265 4.76 8.51 -0.68
N ILE A 266 5.47 9.43 -1.31
CA ILE A 266 6.70 10.01 -0.79
C ILE A 266 6.34 11.23 0.06
N LEU A 267 6.99 11.32 1.23
CA LEU A 267 6.92 12.46 2.14
C LEU A 267 8.24 13.20 2.11
N VAL A 268 8.18 14.50 1.84
CA VAL A 268 9.36 15.40 1.83
C VAL A 268 9.06 16.66 2.62
N PHE A 269 10.09 17.39 3.06
CA PHE A 269 9.90 18.72 3.61
C PHE A 269 9.85 19.75 2.48
N LYS A 270 9.00 20.76 2.65
CA LYS A 270 8.94 21.92 1.72
C LYS A 270 10.27 22.68 1.71
N GLU A 271 10.84 22.95 2.87
CA GLU A 271 12.16 23.56 3.00
C GLU A 271 13.19 22.46 3.29
N LEU A 272 14.09 22.18 2.35
CA LEU A 272 15.05 21.09 2.47
C LEU A 272 16.22 21.41 3.40
N SER A 273 16.52 22.70 3.68
CA SER A 273 17.58 23.05 4.63
C SER A 273 17.23 22.67 6.08
N VAL A 274 15.97 22.30 6.36
CA VAL A 274 15.59 21.78 7.68
C VAL A 274 16.13 20.39 7.95
N VAL A 275 16.53 19.63 6.93
CA VAL A 275 17.06 18.26 7.03
C VAL A 275 18.56 18.30 7.36
N PRO A 276 19.02 17.64 8.45
CA PRO A 276 20.42 17.62 8.83
C PRO A 276 21.34 17.13 7.71
N GLY A 277 22.43 17.86 7.45
CA GLY A 277 23.41 17.50 6.43
C GLY A 277 22.97 17.78 4.98
N MET A 278 21.80 18.39 4.76
CA MET A 278 21.37 18.80 3.41
C MET A 278 22.19 19.99 2.91
N THR A 279 22.91 19.79 1.80
CA THR A 279 23.57 20.87 1.04
C THR A 279 22.70 21.31 -0.12
N GLN A 280 22.94 22.51 -0.65
CA GLN A 280 22.20 22.99 -1.84
C GLN A 280 22.35 22.04 -3.04
N ALA A 281 23.55 21.49 -3.26
CA ALA A 281 23.78 20.53 -4.33
C ALA A 281 22.99 19.22 -4.13
N LYS A 282 22.95 18.70 -2.88
CA LYS A 282 22.14 17.52 -2.53
C LYS A 282 20.64 17.81 -2.71
N ALA A 283 20.19 18.98 -2.27
CA ALA A 283 18.80 19.42 -2.40
C ALA A 283 18.36 19.50 -3.87
N GLN A 284 19.19 20.08 -4.74
CA GLN A 284 18.92 20.13 -6.18
C GLN A 284 18.88 18.73 -6.80
N ALA A 285 19.85 17.87 -6.48
CA ALA A 285 19.88 16.50 -6.97
C ALA A 285 18.65 15.70 -6.51
N PHE A 286 18.20 15.94 -5.29
CA PHE A 286 17.02 15.28 -4.73
C PHE A 286 15.72 15.74 -5.43
N VAL A 287 15.56 17.04 -5.69
CA VAL A 287 14.43 17.56 -6.49
C VAL A 287 14.42 17.00 -7.91
N ASN A 288 15.58 16.89 -8.57
CA ASN A 288 15.69 16.27 -9.89
C ASN A 288 15.31 14.79 -9.87
N TYR A 289 15.65 14.06 -8.80
CA TYR A 289 15.24 12.68 -8.60
C TYR A 289 13.72 12.56 -8.42
N LEU A 290 13.09 13.40 -7.60
CA LEU A 290 11.63 13.40 -7.44
C LEU A 290 10.93 13.71 -8.76
N TRP A 291 11.48 14.65 -9.55
CA TRP A 291 10.97 14.94 -10.89
C TRP A 291 11.05 13.72 -11.80
N TYR A 292 12.17 12.98 -11.76
CA TYR A 292 12.31 11.72 -12.49
C TYR A 292 11.30 10.66 -12.01
N VAL A 293 11.11 10.48 -10.69
CA VAL A 293 10.15 9.52 -10.11
C VAL A 293 8.77 9.67 -10.73
N VAL A 294 8.26 10.90 -10.84
CA VAL A 294 6.90 11.17 -11.33
C VAL A 294 6.80 11.23 -12.87
N HIS A 295 7.95 11.21 -13.57
CA HIS A 295 8.06 11.16 -15.02
C HIS A 295 8.66 9.84 -15.50
N ASN A 296 9.92 9.81 -15.91
CA ASN A 296 10.59 8.66 -16.53
C ASN A 296 10.65 7.43 -15.60
N GLY A 297 10.63 7.65 -14.28
CA GLY A 297 10.52 6.58 -13.30
C GLY A 297 9.25 5.74 -13.47
N GLN A 298 8.17 6.34 -13.98
CA GLN A 298 6.90 5.66 -14.22
C GLN A 298 6.98 4.55 -15.28
N ASP A 299 8.03 4.51 -16.11
CA ASP A 299 8.29 3.41 -17.05
C ASP A 299 8.52 2.05 -16.35
N GLN A 300 8.76 2.06 -15.04
CA GLN A 300 8.86 0.85 -14.23
C GLN A 300 7.52 0.35 -13.70
N ALA A 301 6.48 1.19 -13.68
CA ALA A 301 5.23 0.89 -13.00
C ALA A 301 4.58 -0.36 -13.57
N THR A 302 4.31 -0.36 -14.89
CA THR A 302 3.61 -1.44 -15.57
C THR A 302 4.41 -2.74 -15.59
N LYS A 303 5.75 -2.66 -15.64
CA LYS A 303 6.66 -3.83 -15.55
C LYS A 303 6.54 -4.55 -14.21
N LEU A 304 6.15 -3.83 -13.16
CA LEU A 304 5.99 -4.32 -11.80
C LEU A 304 4.51 -4.40 -11.38
N SER A 305 3.58 -4.36 -12.35
CA SER A 305 2.12 -4.42 -12.10
C SER A 305 1.54 -3.27 -11.26
N PHE A 306 2.23 -2.13 -11.19
CA PHE A 306 1.70 -0.86 -10.67
C PHE A 306 1.04 -0.05 -11.79
N VAL A 307 -0.01 0.69 -11.44
CA VAL A 307 -0.60 1.68 -12.35
C VAL A 307 0.31 2.91 -12.36
N ALA A 308 0.76 3.31 -13.54
CA ALA A 308 1.52 4.56 -13.71
C ALA A 308 0.66 5.77 -13.32
N LEU A 309 1.29 6.81 -12.79
CA LEU A 309 0.60 8.03 -12.36
C LEU A 309 -0.25 8.64 -13.50
N PRO A 310 -1.58 8.75 -13.33
CA PRO A 310 -2.44 9.47 -14.26
C PRO A 310 -2.04 10.94 -14.37
N SER A 311 -2.29 11.56 -15.53
CA SER A 311 -1.92 12.96 -15.78
C SER A 311 -2.37 13.93 -14.68
N PRO A 312 -3.61 13.86 -14.13
CA PRO A 312 -4.02 14.77 -13.06
C PRO A 312 -3.20 14.61 -11.77
N VAL A 313 -2.78 13.39 -11.45
CA VAL A 313 -1.94 13.10 -10.28
C VAL A 313 -0.55 13.67 -10.50
N ARG A 314 0.04 13.41 -11.67
CA ARG A 314 1.36 13.94 -12.04
C ARG A 314 1.40 15.46 -12.02
N THR A 315 0.34 16.14 -12.48
CA THR A 315 0.25 17.60 -12.39
C THR A 315 0.29 18.11 -10.95
N ILE A 316 -0.36 17.41 -10.01
CA ILE A 316 -0.28 17.74 -8.58
C ILE A 316 1.15 17.51 -8.07
N ASP A 317 1.78 16.41 -8.46
CA ASP A 317 3.15 16.09 -8.04
C ASP A 317 4.16 17.11 -8.57
N GLU A 318 4.07 17.51 -9.83
CA GLU A 318 4.88 18.55 -10.45
C GLU A 318 4.74 19.89 -9.71
N ALA A 319 3.49 20.30 -9.43
CA ALA A 319 3.22 21.51 -8.67
C ALA A 319 3.80 21.42 -7.25
N THR A 320 3.74 20.24 -6.63
CA THR A 320 4.27 19.97 -5.28
C THR A 320 5.79 20.05 -5.26
N ILE A 321 6.48 19.44 -6.22
CA ILE A 321 7.94 19.49 -6.34
C ILE A 321 8.42 20.93 -6.54
N ARG A 322 7.69 21.75 -7.31
CA ARG A 322 7.97 23.18 -7.48
C ARG A 322 7.79 24.01 -6.21
N MET A 323 7.13 23.50 -5.17
CA MET A 323 7.04 24.18 -3.87
C MET A 323 8.34 24.05 -3.05
N MET A 324 9.25 23.15 -3.45
CA MET A 324 10.42 22.82 -2.65
C MET A 324 11.50 23.90 -2.72
N THR A 325 12.05 24.25 -1.56
CA THR A 325 13.05 25.30 -1.39
C THR A 325 14.30 24.79 -0.68
N TYR A 326 15.41 25.50 -0.87
CA TYR A 326 16.60 25.43 -0.03
C TYR A 326 16.98 26.84 0.41
N ASN A 327 16.99 27.10 1.72
CA ASN A 327 17.17 28.44 2.29
C ASN A 327 16.21 29.47 1.67
N SER A 328 14.94 29.09 1.53
CA SER A 328 13.86 29.89 0.93
C SER A 328 14.03 30.22 -0.56
N VAL A 329 15.01 29.62 -1.24
CA VAL A 329 15.17 29.72 -2.70
C VAL A 329 14.55 28.49 -3.37
N ALA A 330 13.69 28.69 -4.36
CA ALA A 330 13.08 27.60 -5.12
C ALA A 330 14.14 26.75 -5.84
N LEU A 331 13.97 25.42 -5.81
CA LEU A 331 14.88 24.45 -6.43
C LEU A 331 14.42 23.97 -7.81
N HIS A 332 13.18 24.26 -8.17
CA HIS A 332 12.63 23.98 -9.48
C HIS A 332 11.83 25.20 -9.93
N SER A 333 12.13 25.73 -11.11
CA SER A 333 11.37 26.78 -11.77
C SER A 333 10.32 26.21 -12.71
#